data_AF-A0A6B3M0V5-F1
#
_entry.id   AF-A0A6B3M0V5-F1
#
_cell.length_a   1.000
_cell.length_b   1.000
_cell.length_c   1.000
_cell.angle_alpha   90.00
_cell.angle_beta   90.00
_cell.angle_gamma   90.00
#
_symmetry.space_group_name_H-M   'P 1'
#
loop_
_entity.id
_entity.type
_entity.pdbx_description
1 polymer ?
#
loop_
_entity_poly.entity_id
_entity_poly.type
_entity_poly.pdbx_seq_one_letter_code
_entity_poly.pdbx_strand_id
1 'polypeptide(L)'
;ELAHNLCEQAGMIFAEDLNLKGLAKGMLSKHCLDAGWGQFLQTLSQCCLKRGVFFQKVDAKKTSQICPNCLTETGKKTLAERVHSCSNCGYTTDRDVAAATVVAIRGLAAVGRAPRRVNYRLTKLNSVLKMLSEGKFVGIPTT
;
A
#
# COMPACT_ATOMS: atom_id res chain seq x y z
N GLU A 1 -9.61 -4.86 -16.51
CA GLU A 1 -10.15 -5.79 -15.49
C GLU A 1 -9.71 -5.42 -14.06
N LEU A 2 -8.41 -5.43 -13.73
CA LEU A 2 -7.93 -5.18 -12.36
C LEU A 2 -8.43 -3.87 -11.69
N ALA A 3 -8.37 -2.74 -12.39
CA ALA A 3 -8.83 -1.46 -11.83
C ALA A 3 -10.32 -1.46 -11.45
N HIS A 4 -11.14 -2.19 -12.21
CA HIS A 4 -12.57 -2.35 -11.92
C HIS A 4 -12.76 -3.20 -10.67
N ASN A 5 -12.07 -4.33 -10.57
CA ASN A 5 -12.14 -5.22 -9.40
C ASN A 5 -11.75 -4.47 -8.11
N LEU A 6 -10.70 -3.63 -8.18
CA LEU A 6 -10.30 -2.78 -7.06
C LEU A 6 -11.40 -1.80 -6.64
N CYS A 7 -12.06 -1.16 -7.60
CA CYS A 7 -13.16 -0.22 -7.32
C CYS A 7 -14.44 -0.91 -6.82
N GLU A 8 -14.65 -2.19 -7.14
CA GLU A 8 -15.78 -2.98 -6.61
C GLU A 8 -15.58 -3.35 -5.14
N GLN A 9 -14.34 -3.64 -4.75
CA GLN A 9 -14.00 -4.11 -3.41
C GLN A 9 -13.68 -2.95 -2.44
N ALA A 10 -13.34 -1.77 -2.95
CA ALA A 10 -12.89 -0.63 -2.16
C ALA A 10 -13.80 0.60 -2.31
N GLY A 11 -14.01 1.32 -1.21
CA GLY A 11 -14.67 2.63 -1.17
C GLY A 11 -13.66 3.77 -1.18
N MET A 12 -12.42 3.51 -0.73
CA MET A 12 -11.28 4.39 -0.97
C MET A 12 -10.03 3.58 -1.28
N ILE A 13 -9.19 4.11 -2.17
CA ILE A 13 -7.95 3.51 -2.62
C ILE A 13 -6.82 4.52 -2.43
N PHE A 14 -5.73 4.06 -1.83
CA PHE A 14 -4.53 4.85 -1.61
C PHE A 14 -3.34 4.21 -2.34
N ALA A 15 -2.51 5.03 -2.98
CA ALA A 15 -1.31 4.58 -3.66
C ALA A 15 -0.11 5.42 -3.24
N GLU A 16 1.10 4.86 -3.33
CA GLU A 16 2.31 5.65 -3.10
C GLU A 16 2.51 6.69 -4.20
N ASP A 17 2.92 7.90 -3.81
CA ASP A 17 3.41 8.90 -4.75
C ASP A 17 4.89 8.66 -5.06
N LEU A 18 5.17 7.58 -5.79
CA LEU A 18 6.51 7.32 -6.29
C LEU A 18 6.85 8.27 -7.43
N ASN A 19 8.12 8.70 -7.47
CA ASN A 19 8.69 9.33 -8.65
C ASN A 19 8.93 8.27 -9.74
N LEU A 20 7.84 7.85 -10.40
CA LEU A 20 7.87 6.81 -11.43
C LEU A 20 8.78 7.19 -12.61
N LYS A 21 8.91 8.49 -12.93
CA LYS A 21 9.84 8.97 -13.96
C LYS A 21 11.30 8.73 -13.53
N GLY A 22 11.60 8.94 -12.26
CA GLY A 22 12.91 8.65 -11.68
C GLY A 22 13.20 7.14 -11.63
N LEU A 23 12.22 6.33 -11.22
CA LEU A 23 12.34 4.87 -11.20
C LEU A 23 12.54 4.29 -12.60
N ALA A 24 11.79 4.78 -13.59
CA ALA A 24 11.92 4.42 -14.99
C ALA A 24 13.29 4.77 -15.61
N LYS A 25 14.07 5.65 -14.97
CA LYS A 25 15.43 6.03 -15.40
C LYS A 25 16.53 5.47 -14.49
N GLY A 26 16.18 4.78 -13.42
CA GLY A 26 17.11 4.28 -12.40
C GLY A 26 17.44 2.80 -12.55
N MET A 27 18.00 2.23 -11.50
CA MET A 27 18.37 0.81 -11.42
C MET A 27 17.18 -0.15 -11.56
N LEU A 28 15.95 0.33 -11.27
CA LEU A 28 14.71 -0.45 -11.40
C LEU A 28 13.92 -0.11 -12.66
N SER A 29 14.54 0.57 -13.64
CA SER A 29 13.90 1.04 -14.87
C SER A 29 13.15 -0.06 -15.61
N LYS A 30 13.82 -1.18 -15.89
CA LYS A 30 13.21 -2.33 -16.57
C LYS A 30 11.96 -2.83 -15.84
N HIS A 31 12.08 -3.12 -14.54
CA HIS A 31 10.95 -3.61 -13.75
C HIS A 31 9.80 -2.60 -13.65
N CYS A 32 10.12 -1.31 -13.54
CA CYS A 32 9.12 -0.24 -13.48
C CYS A 32 8.37 -0.08 -14.80
N LEU A 33 9.07 -0.19 -15.93
CA LEU A 33 8.49 -0.07 -17.27
C LEU A 33 7.69 -1.31 -17.65
N ASP A 34 8.24 -2.50 -17.42
CA ASP A 34 7.58 -3.79 -17.70
C ASP A 34 6.26 -3.93 -16.91
N ALA A 35 6.22 -3.42 -15.67
CA ALA A 35 5.02 -3.44 -14.85
C ALA A 35 3.97 -2.37 -15.23
N GLY A 36 4.33 -1.36 -16.02
CA GLY A 36 3.36 -0.35 -16.50
C GLY A 36 2.73 0.51 -15.40
N TRP A 37 3.39 0.69 -14.25
CA TRP A 37 2.80 1.32 -13.05
C TRP A 37 2.18 2.70 -13.29
N GLY A 38 2.82 3.54 -14.11
CA GLY A 38 2.30 4.87 -14.42
C GLY A 38 0.96 4.84 -15.14
N GLN A 39 0.87 4.00 -16.17
CA GLN A 39 -0.36 3.83 -16.96
C GLN A 39 -1.46 3.13 -16.13
N PHE A 40 -1.08 2.18 -15.28
CA PHE A 40 -2.01 1.53 -14.38
C PHE A 40 -2.62 2.52 -13.38
N LEU A 41 -1.81 3.33 -12.68
CA LEU A 41 -2.32 4.32 -11.73
C LEU A 41 -3.20 5.39 -12.40
N GLN A 42 -2.86 5.80 -13.62
CA GLN A 42 -3.72 6.67 -14.41
C GLN A 42 -5.08 6.02 -14.70
N THR A 43 -5.07 4.79 -15.22
CA THR A 43 -6.31 4.02 -15.49
C THR A 43 -7.15 3.82 -14.23
N LEU A 44 -6.50 3.49 -13.11
CA LEU A 44 -7.14 3.31 -11.81
C LEU A 44 -7.81 4.60 -11.34
N SER A 45 -7.11 5.74 -11.37
CA SER A 45 -7.68 7.03 -10.97
C SER A 45 -8.94 7.39 -11.77
N GLN A 46 -8.94 7.11 -13.07
CA GLN A 46 -10.10 7.34 -13.94
C GLN A 46 -11.25 6.37 -13.63
N CYS A 47 -10.94 5.11 -13.33
CA CYS A 47 -11.93 4.12 -12.91
C CYS A 47 -12.58 4.52 -11.58
N CYS A 48 -11.78 4.95 -10.61
CA CYS A 48 -12.24 5.44 -9.31
C CYS A 48 -13.19 6.62 -9.48
N LEU A 49 -12.80 7.62 -10.29
CA LEU A 49 -13.63 8.78 -10.60
C LEU A 49 -14.99 8.38 -11.18
N LYS A 50 -15.00 7.47 -12.17
CA LYS A 50 -16.24 6.99 -12.80
C LYS A 50 -17.15 6.21 -11.86
N ARG A 51 -16.58 5.53 -10.85
CA ARG A 51 -17.30 4.66 -9.91
C ARG A 51 -17.61 5.33 -8.57
N GLY A 52 -17.25 6.60 -8.38
CA GLY A 52 -17.42 7.30 -7.11
C GLY A 52 -16.56 6.76 -5.97
N VAL A 53 -15.44 6.11 -6.30
CA VAL A 53 -14.46 5.59 -5.33
C VAL A 53 -13.42 6.68 -5.08
N PHE A 54 -13.10 6.95 -3.82
CA PHE A 54 -12.07 7.94 -3.50
C PHE A 54 -10.69 7.41 -3.85
N PHE A 55 -9.86 8.20 -4.53
CA PHE A 55 -8.48 7.85 -4.85
C PHE A 55 -7.54 8.98 -4.44
N GLN A 56 -6.50 8.65 -3.69
CA GLN A 56 -5.47 9.62 -3.31
C GLN A 56 -4.10 8.98 -3.25
N LYS A 57 -3.09 9.71 -3.71
CA LYS A 57 -1.70 9.33 -3.50
C LYS A 57 -1.20 9.84 -2.16
N VAL A 58 -0.34 9.07 -1.51
CA VAL A 58 0.28 9.40 -0.22
C VAL A 58 1.79 9.40 -0.34
N ASP A 59 2.47 10.09 0.58
CA ASP A 59 3.94 10.07 0.64
C ASP A 59 4.46 8.62 0.66
N ALA A 60 5.38 8.32 -0.25
CA ALA A 60 5.99 6.99 -0.41
C ALA A 60 7.20 6.80 0.49
N LYS A 61 7.67 7.86 1.16
CA LYS A 61 8.91 7.81 1.93
C LYS A 61 8.85 6.77 3.04
N LYS A 62 9.77 5.79 2.98
CA LYS A 62 9.99 4.78 4.02
C LYS A 62 8.79 3.87 4.32
N THR A 63 7.80 3.76 3.43
CA THR A 63 6.63 2.87 3.62
C THR A 63 7.03 1.43 3.92
N SER A 64 8.02 0.88 3.22
CA SER A 64 8.58 -0.46 3.46
C SER A 64 9.48 -0.57 4.71
N GLN A 65 9.81 0.56 5.33
CA GLN A 65 10.72 0.66 6.48
C GLN A 65 9.99 1.02 7.77
N ILE A 66 8.68 1.25 7.75
CA ILE A 66 7.87 1.56 8.93
C ILE A 66 7.06 0.32 9.31
N CYS A 67 7.03 0.00 10.60
CA CYS A 67 6.17 -1.06 11.10
C CYS A 67 4.70 -0.62 11.10
N PRO A 68 3.78 -1.32 10.43
CA PRO A 68 2.37 -0.93 10.42
C PRO A 68 1.69 -1.09 11.78
N ASN A 69 2.23 -1.93 12.68
CA ASN A 69 1.65 -2.21 13.98
C ASN A 69 2.01 -1.15 15.04
N CYS A 70 3.29 -0.77 15.12
CA CYS A 70 3.78 0.16 16.15
C CYS A 70 4.31 1.49 15.59
N LEU A 71 4.30 1.68 14.26
CA LEU A 71 4.76 2.88 13.55
C LEU A 71 6.25 3.22 13.74
N THR A 72 7.02 2.34 14.38
CA THR A 72 8.47 2.49 14.51
C THR A 72 9.17 2.23 13.17
N GLU A 73 10.16 3.05 12.85
CA GLU A 73 11.04 2.81 11.70
C GLU A 73 11.98 1.63 12.01
N THR A 74 11.98 0.63 11.13
CA THR A 74 12.76 -0.61 11.25
C THR A 74 14.05 -0.57 10.41
N GLY A 75 14.41 0.58 9.86
CA GLY A 75 15.59 0.74 9.00
C GLY A 75 15.44 0.27 7.56
N LYS A 76 16.49 0.49 6.77
CA LYS A 76 16.57 0.12 5.34
C LYS A 76 16.60 -1.40 5.20
N LYS A 77 15.84 -1.89 4.22
CA LYS A 77 15.82 -3.29 3.80
C LYS A 77 16.38 -3.40 2.39
N THR A 78 17.10 -4.46 2.11
CA THR A 78 17.51 -4.85 0.76
C THR A 78 16.31 -5.39 -0.03
N LEU A 79 16.44 -5.46 -1.35
CA LEU A 79 15.36 -5.98 -2.20
C LEU A 79 15.07 -7.47 -1.94
N ALA A 80 16.09 -8.23 -1.51
CA ALA A 80 15.99 -9.65 -1.17
C ALA A 80 15.25 -9.92 0.15
N GLU A 81 15.16 -8.93 1.05
CA GLU A 81 14.38 -9.05 2.27
C GLU A 81 12.89 -8.95 1.94
N ARG A 82 12.22 -10.10 1.88
CA ARG A 82 10.79 -10.24 1.57
C ARG A 82 9.89 -10.27 2.82
N VAL A 83 10.48 -10.48 4.00
CA VAL A 83 9.75 -10.51 5.27
C VAL A 83 10.01 -9.22 6.04
N HIS A 84 8.95 -8.55 6.46
CA HIS A 84 9.02 -7.50 7.48
C HIS A 84 9.02 -8.17 8.86
N SER A 85 10.04 -7.92 9.67
CA SER A 85 10.09 -8.29 11.09
C SER A 85 10.44 -7.06 11.91
N CYS A 86 9.60 -6.73 12.91
CA CYS A 86 9.79 -5.57 13.77
C CYS A 86 10.41 -5.98 15.10
N SER A 87 11.64 -5.56 15.38
CA SER A 87 12.32 -5.79 16.66
C SER A 87 11.67 -5.07 17.84
N ASN A 88 10.93 -3.98 17.61
CA ASN A 88 10.28 -3.20 18.66
C ASN A 88 8.99 -3.86 19.19
N CYS A 89 8.18 -4.49 18.34
CA CYS A 89 6.89 -5.05 18.74
C CYS A 89 6.65 -6.52 18.35
N GLY A 90 7.61 -7.16 17.70
CA GLY A 90 7.53 -8.56 17.26
C GLY A 90 6.63 -8.81 16.04
N TYR A 91 6.03 -7.77 15.45
CA TYR A 91 5.16 -7.93 14.29
C TYR A 91 5.93 -8.44 13.07
N THR A 92 5.40 -9.50 12.44
CA THR A 92 5.99 -10.13 11.25
C THR A 92 4.95 -10.33 10.16
N THR A 93 5.26 -9.95 8.93
CA THR A 93 4.41 -10.16 7.74
C THR A 93 5.26 -10.04 6.46
N ASP A 94 4.67 -10.25 5.28
CA ASP A 94 5.32 -9.95 4.01
C ASP A 94 5.63 -8.43 3.89
N ARG A 95 6.79 -8.08 3.35
CA ARG A 95 7.25 -6.70 3.25
C ARG A 95 6.28 -5.81 2.48
N ASP A 96 5.72 -6.31 1.39
CA ASP A 96 4.85 -5.52 0.52
C ASP A 96 3.47 -5.36 1.18
N VAL A 97 3.01 -6.36 1.94
CA VAL A 97 1.84 -6.24 2.83
C VAL A 97 2.05 -5.19 3.92
N ALA A 98 3.24 -5.15 4.53
CA ALA A 98 3.56 -4.13 5.52
C ALA A 98 3.54 -2.72 4.89
N ALA A 99 4.17 -2.56 3.72
CA ALA A 99 4.19 -1.29 3.00
C ALA A 99 2.76 -0.83 2.60
N ALA A 100 1.94 -1.73 2.04
CA ALA A 100 0.54 -1.47 1.70
C ALA A 100 -0.27 -0.98 2.90
N THR A 101 -0.02 -1.57 4.08
CA THR A 101 -0.70 -1.20 5.31
C THR A 101 -0.28 0.19 5.78
N VAL A 102 1.01 0.53 5.70
CA VAL A 102 1.49 1.89 6.01
C VAL A 102 0.87 2.92 5.06
N VAL A 103 0.75 2.60 3.76
CA VAL A 103 0.07 3.45 2.76
C VAL A 103 -1.39 3.70 3.14
N ALA A 104 -2.11 2.64 3.53
CA ALA A 104 -3.50 2.77 4.00
C ALA A 104 -3.62 3.61 5.27
N ILE A 105 -2.72 3.43 6.25
CA ILE A 105 -2.68 4.24 7.49
C ILE A 105 -2.48 5.72 7.16
N ARG A 106 -1.53 6.04 6.27
CA ARG A 106 -1.27 7.42 5.82
C ARG A 106 -2.48 8.01 5.10
N GLY A 107 -3.11 7.23 4.22
CA GLY A 107 -4.29 7.65 3.48
C GLY A 107 -5.47 7.99 4.39
N LEU A 108 -5.75 7.11 5.35
CA LEU A 108 -6.80 7.34 6.35
C LEU A 108 -6.55 8.59 7.18
N ALA A 109 -5.31 8.80 7.64
CA ALA A 109 -4.92 9.99 8.37
C ALA A 109 -5.12 11.27 7.53
N ALA A 110 -4.79 11.24 6.23
CA ALA A 110 -4.96 12.37 5.33
C ALA A 110 -6.43 12.79 5.12
N VAL A 111 -7.37 11.84 5.19
CA VAL A 111 -8.82 12.10 5.07
C VAL A 111 -9.50 12.34 6.42
N GLY A 112 -8.74 12.60 7.48
CA GLY A 112 -9.27 12.89 8.82
C GLY A 112 -9.93 11.69 9.51
N ARG A 113 -9.68 10.47 9.03
CA ARG A 113 -10.15 9.24 9.67
C ARG A 113 -9.04 8.72 10.58
N ALA A 114 -9.31 8.66 11.88
CA ALA A 114 -8.37 8.03 12.81
C ALA A 114 -8.14 6.56 12.38
N PRO A 115 -6.89 6.07 12.32
CA PRO A 115 -6.63 4.66 12.09
C PRO A 115 -7.26 3.89 13.25
N ARG A 116 -8.35 3.14 12.98
CA ARG A 116 -8.88 2.20 13.97
C ARG A 116 -7.76 1.20 14.24
N ARG A 117 -7.33 1.05 15.50
CA ARG A 117 -6.38 0.01 15.91
C ARG A 117 -6.90 -1.33 15.39
N VAL A 118 -6.32 -1.83 14.30
CA VAL A 118 -6.68 -3.14 13.75
C VAL A 118 -5.98 -4.16 14.64
N ASN A 119 -6.76 -4.94 15.37
CA ASN A 119 -6.22 -5.98 16.23
C ASN A 119 -5.74 -7.11 15.32
N TYR A 120 -4.45 -7.09 14.91
CA TYR A 120 -3.84 -8.10 14.04
C TYR A 120 -3.67 -9.44 14.77
N ARG A 121 -4.77 -10.16 15.02
CA ARG A 121 -4.68 -11.59 15.31
C ARG A 121 -4.36 -12.30 13.99
N LEU A 122 -3.11 -12.75 13.89
CA LEU A 122 -2.56 -13.57 12.82
C LEU A 122 -3.46 -14.79 12.53
N THR A 123 -4.29 -14.70 11.49
CA THR A 123 -4.72 -15.87 10.73
C THR A 123 -4.14 -15.77 9.33
N LYS A 124 -3.33 -16.78 8.99
CA LYS A 124 -2.76 -17.09 7.67
C LYS A 124 -3.63 -16.56 6.52
N LEU A 125 -2.98 -15.84 5.62
CA LEU A 125 -3.39 -15.58 4.23
C LEU A 125 -4.73 -14.85 3.94
N ASN A 126 -5.49 -14.38 4.93
CA ASN A 126 -6.81 -13.78 4.67
C ASN A 126 -7.10 -12.43 5.37
N SER A 127 -6.10 -11.79 5.97
CA SER A 127 -6.30 -10.60 6.82
C SER A 127 -6.26 -9.24 6.08
N VAL A 128 -5.55 -9.13 4.95
CA VAL A 128 -5.67 -7.93 4.07
C VAL A 128 -7.07 -7.87 3.46
N LEU A 129 -7.62 -9.03 3.05
CA LEU A 129 -9.00 -9.20 2.56
C LEU A 129 -10.06 -8.92 3.63
N LYS A 130 -9.79 -9.21 4.91
CA LYS A 130 -10.75 -8.93 5.99
C LYS A 130 -10.81 -7.45 6.39
N MET A 131 -9.70 -6.70 6.26
CA MET A 131 -9.75 -5.24 6.36
C MET A 131 -10.59 -4.63 5.25
N LEU A 132 -10.54 -5.19 4.03
CA LEU A 132 -11.37 -4.77 2.90
C LEU A 132 -12.88 -5.02 3.13
N SER A 133 -13.25 -6.05 3.89
CA SER A 133 -14.66 -6.42 4.10
C SER A 133 -15.38 -5.61 5.18
N GLU A 134 -14.66 -5.04 6.15
CA GLU A 134 -15.29 -4.33 7.29
C GLU A 134 -15.12 -2.79 7.21
N GLY A 135 -14.26 -2.31 6.31
CA GLY A 135 -14.09 -0.90 5.94
C GLY A 135 -13.29 -0.82 4.65
N LYS A 136 -13.97 -0.53 3.54
CA LYS A 136 -13.51 -0.74 2.16
C LYS A 136 -12.26 0.09 1.76
N PHE A 137 -11.05 -0.31 2.16
CA PHE A 137 -9.80 0.44 1.89
C PHE A 137 -8.69 -0.43 1.30
N VAL A 138 -8.18 -0.08 0.11
CA VAL A 138 -6.99 -0.74 -0.49
C VAL A 138 -5.80 0.21 -0.46
N GLY A 139 -4.67 -0.23 0.12
CA GLY A 139 -3.37 0.37 -0.12
C GLY A 139 -2.63 -0.39 -1.22
N ILE A 140 -2.15 0.30 -2.26
CA ILE A 140 -1.36 -0.30 -3.33
C ILE A 140 0.11 0.08 -3.13
N PRO A 141 0.97 -0.86 -2.70
CA PRO A 141 2.41 -0.65 -2.70
C PRO A 141 2.92 -0.76 -4.13
N THR A 142 3.90 0.05 -4.47
CA THR A 142 4.55 0.08 -5.80
C THR A 142 6.04 -0.30 -5.73
N THR A 143 6.44 -0.92 -4.62
CA THR A 143 7.81 -1.40 -4.32
C THR A 143 7.98 -2.89 -4.50
#